data_AF-A0A2T0BNS8-F1
#
_entry.id   AF-A0A2T0BNS8-F1
#
_cell.length_a   1.000
_cell.length_b   1.000
_cell.length_c   1.000
_cell.angle_alpha   90.00
_cell.angle_beta   90.00
_cell.angle_gamma   90.00
#
_symmetry.space_group_name_H-M   'P 1'
#
loop_
_entity.id
_entity.type
_entity.pdbx_description
1 polymer ?
#
loop_
_entity_poly.entity_id
_entity_poly.type
_entity_poly.pdbx_seq_one_letter_code
_entity_poly.pdbx_strand_id
1 'polypeptide(L)'
;MPFHKVDAERKTNEFIKEHPEEKYSFIAQDRWYELRKALKETREAYHINLEHISKETDMSIEKLKDIEHGEDTNILDYLKYSKVLGSSLYLQPWEG
;
A
#
# COMPACT_ATOMS: atom_id res chain seq x y z
N MET A 1 -6.87 -19.78 -24.61
CA MET A 1 -6.79 -18.38 -25.11
C MET A 1 -5.38 -17.88 -24.86
N PRO A 2 -4.71 -17.22 -25.82
CA PRO A 2 -3.39 -16.65 -25.57
C PRO A 2 -3.52 -15.50 -24.55
N PHE A 3 -2.73 -15.54 -23.48
CA PHE A 3 -2.60 -14.42 -22.56
C PHE A 3 -1.95 -13.26 -23.30
N HIS A 4 -2.73 -12.24 -23.69
CA HIS A 4 -2.16 -10.97 -24.11
C HIS A 4 -1.76 -10.22 -22.85
N LYS A 5 -0.45 -9.98 -22.69
CA LYS A 5 0.08 -9.13 -21.62
C LYS A 5 -0.53 -7.74 -21.83
N VAL A 6 -1.56 -7.44 -21.07
CA VAL A 6 -2.19 -6.12 -21.08
C VAL A 6 -1.18 -5.14 -20.54
N ASP A 7 -0.87 -4.12 -21.33
CA ASP A 7 -0.13 -2.97 -20.87
C ASP A 7 -1.05 -2.16 -19.94
N ALA A 8 -0.96 -2.45 -18.65
CA ALA A 8 -1.81 -1.87 -17.61
C ALA A 8 -1.64 -0.34 -17.55
N GLU A 9 -0.42 0.15 -17.73
CA GLU A 9 -0.13 1.59 -17.72
C GLU A 9 -0.82 2.28 -18.89
N ARG A 10 -0.74 1.70 -20.10
CA ARG A 10 -1.41 2.26 -21.28
C ARG A 10 -2.93 2.31 -21.11
N LYS A 11 -3.54 1.24 -20.56
CA LYS A 11 -4.99 1.20 -20.32
C LYS A 11 -5.44 2.16 -19.23
N THR A 12 -4.66 2.32 -18.16
CA THR A 12 -4.96 3.31 -17.12
C THR A 12 -4.89 4.73 -17.68
N ASN A 13 -3.89 5.03 -18.53
CA ASN A 13 -3.77 6.33 -19.17
C ASN A 13 -4.91 6.63 -20.17
N GLU A 14 -5.35 5.62 -20.92
CA GLU A 14 -6.54 5.73 -21.78
C GLU A 14 -7.80 6.00 -20.93
N PHE A 15 -8.00 5.26 -19.84
CA PHE A 15 -9.13 5.44 -18.92
C PHE A 15 -9.17 6.83 -18.27
N ILE A 16 -8.05 7.33 -17.74
CA ILE A 16 -7.98 8.65 -17.10
C ILE A 16 -8.25 9.79 -18.10
N LYS A 17 -7.90 9.62 -19.38
CA LYS A 17 -8.25 10.60 -20.43
C LYS A 17 -9.75 10.68 -20.68
N GLU A 18 -10.44 9.54 -20.59
CA GLU A 18 -11.90 9.47 -20.73
C GLU A 18 -12.63 9.90 -19.44
N HIS A 19 -11.99 9.70 -18.28
CA HIS A 19 -12.53 9.97 -16.94
C HIS A 19 -11.56 10.81 -16.09
N PRO A 20 -11.36 12.11 -16.42
CA PRO A 20 -10.43 12.97 -15.69
C PRO A 20 -10.78 13.15 -14.21
N GLU A 21 -12.05 13.00 -13.83
CA GLU A 21 -12.53 13.02 -12.45
C GLU A 21 -11.93 11.90 -11.59
N GLU A 22 -11.60 10.75 -12.19
CA GLU A 22 -11.01 9.61 -11.49
C GLU A 22 -9.50 9.71 -11.34
N LYS A 23 -8.85 10.75 -11.91
CA LYS A 23 -7.40 10.93 -11.88
C LYS A 23 -6.84 10.80 -10.46
N TYR A 24 -7.45 11.47 -9.49
CA TYR A 24 -6.98 11.45 -8.11
C TYR A 24 -7.31 10.14 -7.39
N SER A 25 -8.38 9.44 -7.77
CA SER A 25 -8.69 8.09 -7.29
C SER A 25 -7.55 7.11 -7.66
N PHE A 26 -7.10 7.13 -8.91
CA PHE A 26 -5.98 6.30 -9.37
C PHE A 26 -4.66 6.66 -8.67
N ILE A 27 -4.36 7.96 -8.53
CA ILE A 27 -3.17 8.41 -7.77
C ILE A 27 -3.24 7.93 -6.32
N ALA A 28 -4.39 8.01 -5.67
CA ALA A 28 -4.56 7.54 -4.30
C ALA A 28 -4.36 6.01 -4.19
N GLN A 29 -4.90 5.23 -5.13
CA GLN A 29 -4.70 3.77 -5.16
C GLN A 29 -3.23 3.39 -5.39
N ASP A 30 -2.52 4.10 -6.26
CA ASP A 30 -1.09 3.90 -6.50
C ASP A 30 -0.26 4.23 -5.26
N ARG A 31 -0.57 5.35 -4.59
CA ARG A 31 0.06 5.70 -3.30
C ARG A 31 -0.22 4.69 -2.21
N TRP A 32 -1.45 4.15 -2.17
CA TRP A 32 -1.81 3.08 -1.25
C TRP A 32 -1.02 1.79 -1.53
N TYR A 33 -0.82 1.46 -2.80
CA TYR A 33 0.00 0.32 -3.23
C TYR A 33 1.45 0.45 -2.76
N GLU A 34 2.08 1.60 -3.01
CA GLU A 34 3.46 1.84 -2.61
C GLU A 34 3.62 1.83 -1.08
N LEU A 35 2.61 2.34 -0.35
CA LEU A 35 2.57 2.28 1.11
C LEU A 35 2.60 0.83 1.63
N ARG A 36 1.68 -0.04 1.17
CA ARG A 36 1.65 -1.44 1.63
C ARG A 36 2.91 -2.21 1.25
N LYS A 37 3.44 -1.94 0.05
CA LYS A 37 4.68 -2.53 -0.44
C LYS A 37 5.86 -2.15 0.46
N ALA A 38 6.01 -0.85 0.75
CA ALA A 38 7.08 -0.35 1.60
C ALA A 38 7.02 -0.94 3.02
N LEU A 39 5.82 -1.07 3.61
CA LEU A 39 5.64 -1.70 4.92
C LEU A 39 6.12 -3.16 4.90
N LYS A 40 5.68 -3.94 3.92
CA LYS A 40 6.05 -5.36 3.78
C LYS A 40 7.55 -5.53 3.55
N GLU A 41 8.11 -4.82 2.58
CA GLU A 41 9.54 -4.89 2.23
C GLU A 41 10.41 -4.48 3.41
N THR A 42 10.04 -3.42 4.14
CA THR A 42 10.75 -3.00 5.36
C THR A 42 10.69 -4.08 6.42
N ARG A 43 9.50 -4.62 6.74
CA ARG A 43 9.36 -5.70 7.72
C ARG A 43 10.27 -6.88 7.37
N GLU A 44 10.25 -7.31 6.11
CA GLU A 44 11.03 -8.46 5.63
C GLU A 44 12.54 -8.19 5.66
N ALA A 45 12.98 -7.00 5.25
CA ALA A 45 14.39 -6.60 5.24
C ALA A 45 15.00 -6.56 6.65
N TYR A 46 14.22 -6.15 7.65
CA TYR A 46 14.66 -6.13 9.05
C TYR A 46 14.30 -7.41 9.83
N HIS A 47 13.75 -8.43 9.15
CA HIS A 47 13.32 -9.70 9.76
C HIS A 47 12.38 -9.54 10.95
N ILE A 48 11.53 -8.51 10.92
CA ILE A 48 10.52 -8.28 11.95
C ILE A 48 9.37 -9.26 11.69
N ASN A 49 8.95 -10.00 12.70
CA ASN A 49 7.83 -10.93 12.56
C ASN A 49 6.49 -10.23 12.82
N LEU A 50 5.40 -10.78 12.28
CA LEU A 50 4.06 -10.20 12.46
C LEU A 50 3.61 -10.30 13.93
N GLU A 51 4.11 -11.28 14.69
CA GLU A 51 3.83 -11.45 16.11
C GLU A 51 4.34 -10.27 16.95
N HIS A 52 5.52 -9.73 16.62
CA HIS A 52 6.06 -8.55 17.28
C HIS A 52 5.17 -7.34 17.02
N ILE A 53 4.81 -7.11 15.76
CA ILE A 53 3.95 -5.98 15.39
C ILE A 53 2.58 -6.11 16.04
N SER A 54 1.99 -7.31 16.01
CA SER A 54 0.72 -7.63 16.65
C SER A 54 0.73 -7.28 18.13
N LYS A 55 1.82 -7.62 18.84
CA LYS A 55 1.99 -7.31 20.26
C LYS A 55 2.09 -5.81 20.54
N GLU A 56 2.76 -5.05 19.68
CA GLU A 56 2.96 -3.61 19.86
C GLU A 56 1.73 -2.78 19.45
N THR A 57 0.84 -3.31 18.60
CA THR A 57 -0.32 -2.56 18.07
C THR A 57 -1.69 -3.10 18.50
N ASP A 58 -1.74 -4.21 19.23
CA ASP A 58 -2.95 -4.99 19.56
C ASP A 58 -3.76 -5.43 18.32
N MET A 59 -3.13 -5.50 17.14
CA MET A 59 -3.78 -5.95 15.92
C MET A 59 -3.63 -7.46 15.77
N SER A 60 -4.65 -8.14 15.23
CA SER A 60 -4.52 -9.56 14.93
C SER A 60 -3.54 -9.78 13.78
N ILE A 61 -2.91 -10.96 13.74
CA ILE A 61 -2.03 -11.35 12.62
C ILE A 61 -2.78 -11.29 11.29
N GLU A 62 -4.07 -11.63 11.28
CA GLU A 62 -4.89 -11.55 10.07
C GLU A 62 -5.03 -10.10 9.59
N LYS A 63 -5.33 -9.17 10.50
CA LYS A 63 -5.41 -7.75 10.17
C LYS A 63 -4.10 -7.21 9.59
N LEU A 64 -2.96 -7.68 10.09
CA LEU A 64 -1.64 -7.29 9.54
C LEU A 64 -1.42 -7.84 8.11
N LYS A 65 -1.90 -9.05 7.82
CA LYS A 65 -1.89 -9.59 6.46
C LYS A 65 -2.83 -8.82 5.53
N ASP A 66 -4.01 -8.44 6.02
CA ASP A 66 -4.98 -7.63 5.28
C ASP A 66 -4.35 -6.30 4.86
N ILE A 67 -3.53 -5.69 5.73
CA ILE A 67 -2.75 -4.49 5.38
C ILE A 67 -1.74 -4.78 4.26
N GLU A 68 -0.96 -5.86 4.38
CA GLU A 68 0.04 -6.22 3.37
C GLU A 68 -0.56 -6.61 2.02
N HIS A 69 -1.77 -7.17 2.01
CA HIS A 69 -2.54 -7.51 0.82
C HIS A 69 -3.40 -6.33 0.31
N GLY A 70 -3.53 -5.26 1.11
CA GLY A 70 -4.36 -4.09 0.87
C GLY A 70 -5.86 -4.37 0.83
N GLU A 71 -6.30 -5.34 1.64
CA GLU A 71 -7.71 -5.55 1.99
C GLU A 71 -8.15 -4.61 3.10
N ASP A 72 -7.19 -4.13 3.93
CA ASP A 72 -7.47 -3.12 4.92
C ASP A 72 -7.58 -1.71 4.31
N THR A 73 -8.61 -0.98 4.70
CA THR A 73 -8.93 0.38 4.21
C THR A 73 -8.76 1.45 5.30
N ASN A 74 -8.27 1.09 6.49
CA ASN A 74 -8.15 2.02 7.60
C ASN A 74 -6.73 2.58 7.73
N ILE A 75 -6.53 3.84 7.31
CA ILE A 75 -5.23 4.50 7.35
C ILE A 75 -4.55 4.51 8.73
N LEU A 76 -5.32 4.47 9.83
CA LEU A 76 -4.76 4.43 11.17
C LEU A 76 -4.01 3.12 11.45
N ASP A 77 -4.43 2.01 10.84
CA ASP A 77 -3.80 0.71 11.02
C ASP A 77 -2.44 0.67 10.30
N TYR A 78 -2.34 1.28 9.11
CA TYR A 78 -1.08 1.51 8.40
C TYR A 78 -0.11 2.39 9.20
N LEU A 79 -0.61 3.45 9.83
CA LEU A 79 0.19 4.35 10.67
C LEU A 79 0.76 3.64 11.90
N LYS A 80 -0.05 2.83 12.59
CA LYS A 80 0.40 2.03 13.73
C LYS A 80 1.48 1.03 13.31
N TYR A 81 1.25 0.31 12.21
CA TYR A 81 2.23 -0.62 11.66
C TYR A 81 3.54 0.11 11.33
N SER A 82 3.49 1.19 10.54
CA SER A 82 4.66 1.99 10.20
C SER A 82 5.44 2.45 11.43
N LYS A 83 4.74 2.90 12.49
CA LYS A 83 5.36 3.37 13.72
C LYS A 83 6.18 2.26 14.40
N VAL A 84 5.69 1.02 14.43
CA VAL A 84 6.42 -0.12 15.00
C VAL A 84 7.66 -0.46 14.19
N LEU A 85 7.60 -0.33 12.86
CA LEU A 85 8.77 -0.51 12.00
C LEU A 85 9.84 0.58 12.16
N GLY A 86 9.61 1.60 12.99
CA GLY A 86 10.50 2.76 13.10
C GLY A 86 10.57 3.57 11.80
N SER A 87 9.68 3.27 10.84
CA SER A 87 9.58 3.96 9.58
C SER A 87 8.66 5.15 9.75
N SER A 88 9.12 6.34 9.39
CA SER A 88 8.19 7.41 9.08
C SER A 88 7.49 7.04 7.78
N LEU A 89 6.16 7.14 7.73
CA LEU A 89 5.46 7.31 6.47
C LEU A 89 5.91 8.63 5.85
N TYR A 90 7.11 8.67 5.27
CA TYR A 90 7.53 9.76 4.40
C TYR A 90 6.71 9.61 3.13
N LEU A 91 5.48 10.11 3.20
CA LEU A 91 4.78 10.65 2.06
C LEU A 91 5.70 11.78 1.56
N GLN A 92 6.58 11.49 0.60
CA GLN A 92 7.34 12.54 -0.06
C GLN A 92 6.35 13.65 -0.47
N PRO A 93 6.75 14.93 -0.36
CA PRO A 93 5.95 16.01 -0.94
C PRO A 93 5.67 15.65 -2.41
N TRP A 94 4.41 15.82 -2.82
CA TRP A 94 4.05 15.70 -4.23
C TRP A 94 4.86 16.75 -5.01
N GLU A 95 5.93 16.31 -5.67
CA GLU A 95 6.57 17.12 -6.72
C GLU A 95 5.59 17.12 -7.89
N GLY A 96 4.95 18.28 -8.07
CA GLY A 96 3.93 18.54 -9.08
C GLY A 96 4.49 18.76 -10.47
#